data_AF-A0A7S2DPQ3-F1
#
_entry.id   AF-A0A7S2DPQ3-F1
#
_cell.length_a   1.000
_cell.length_b   1.000
_cell.length_c   1.000
_cell.angle_alpha   90.00
_cell.angle_beta   90.00
_cell.angle_gamma   90.00
#
_symmetry.space_group_name_H-M   'P 1'
#
loop_
_entity.id
_entity.type
_entity.pdbx_description
1 polymer ?
#
loop_
_entity_poly.entity_id
_entity_poly.type
_entity_poly.pdbx_seq_one_letter_code
_entity_poly.pdbx_strand_id
1 'polypeptide(L)'
;MNTARTMQKLSQIPRRRALSSLSSSENFAKSLFGAKLEESEITLSPEQLTINVQEGRQVQDRIANFAEEEGILSGWKIGATNTASQTRLGLDGPFRGPIFTK
;
A
#
# COMPACT_ATOMS: atom_id res chain seq x y z
N MET A 1 9.57 -49.76 -6.65
CA MET A 1 9.33 -48.38 -7.12
C MET A 1 7.99 -47.93 -6.57
N ASN A 2 7.96 -47.03 -5.58
CA ASN A 2 6.72 -46.47 -5.03
C ASN A 2 6.94 -44.97 -4.78
N THR A 3 6.50 -44.14 -5.71
CA THR A 3 6.57 -42.68 -5.59
C THR A 3 5.21 -42.18 -5.12
N ALA A 4 4.95 -42.32 -3.82
CA ALA A 4 3.84 -41.62 -3.18
C ALA A 4 4.18 -40.13 -3.15
N ARG A 5 3.75 -39.42 -4.19
CA ARG A 5 3.93 -37.98 -4.37
C ARG A 5 3.03 -37.28 -3.34
N THR A 6 3.64 -36.86 -2.24
CA THR A 6 3.08 -36.04 -1.18
C THR A 6 2.41 -34.78 -1.76
N MET A 7 1.11 -34.86 -2.05
CA MET A 7 0.25 -33.67 -2.16
C MET A 7 -0.18 -33.27 -0.75
N GLN A 8 0.77 -32.86 0.10
CA GLN A 8 0.45 -32.18 1.34
C GLN A 8 0.11 -30.71 1.01
N LYS A 9 -1.19 -30.49 0.78
CA LYS A 9 -1.95 -29.49 1.52
C LYS A 9 -1.39 -28.05 1.44
N LEU A 10 -1.57 -27.42 0.27
CA LEU A 10 -1.54 -25.95 0.08
C LEU A 10 -2.66 -25.20 0.82
N SER A 11 -3.33 -25.82 1.80
CA SER A 11 -4.43 -25.21 2.55
C SER A 11 -3.91 -24.55 3.82
N GLN A 12 -3.16 -23.45 3.70
CA GLN A 12 -2.97 -22.45 4.76
C GLN A 12 -2.17 -21.25 4.26
N ILE A 13 -2.61 -20.63 3.15
CA ILE A 13 -2.29 -19.21 2.96
C ILE A 13 -3.05 -18.46 4.06
N PRO A 14 -2.40 -17.68 4.94
CA PRO A 14 -3.08 -16.88 5.93
C PRO A 14 -4.14 -16.03 5.23
N ARG A 15 -5.42 -16.16 5.65
CA ARG A 15 -6.46 -15.24 5.18
C ARG A 15 -6.00 -13.84 5.54
N ARG A 16 -5.71 -13.01 4.52
CA ARG A 16 -5.27 -11.62 4.68
C ARG A 16 -6.22 -10.93 5.67
N ARG A 17 -5.70 -10.44 6.80
CA ARG A 17 -6.47 -9.53 7.64
C ARG A 17 -6.44 -8.17 6.93
N ALA A 18 -7.50 -7.90 6.19
CA ALA A 18 -7.77 -6.59 5.60
C ALA A 18 -7.71 -5.49 6.69
N LEU A 19 -7.39 -4.25 6.30
CA LEU A 19 -7.66 -3.06 7.09
C LEU A 19 -9.18 -2.90 7.18
N SER A 20 -9.83 -3.70 8.01
CA SER A 20 -11.28 -3.90 8.00
C SER A 20 -12.07 -2.73 8.60
N SER A 21 -11.43 -1.60 8.91
CA SER A 21 -12.11 -0.40 9.41
C SER A 21 -11.54 0.88 8.80
N LEU A 22 -12.42 1.87 8.56
CA LEU A 22 -12.05 3.22 8.13
C LEU A 22 -11.03 3.85 9.09
N SER A 23 -11.18 3.62 10.40
CA SER A 23 -10.23 4.07 11.43
C SER A 23 -8.83 3.47 11.28
N SER A 24 -8.72 2.23 10.77
CA SER A 24 -7.43 1.57 10.55
C SER A 24 -6.70 2.16 9.35
N SER A 25 -7.42 2.47 8.26
CA SER A 25 -6.86 3.17 7.10
C SER A 25 -6.42 4.60 7.43
N GLU A 26 -7.19 5.32 8.26
CA GLU A 26 -6.90 6.69 8.64
C GLU A 26 -5.70 6.79 9.58
N ASN A 27 -5.64 5.92 10.60
CA ASN A 27 -4.49 5.89 11.51
C ASN A 27 -3.20 5.52 10.76
N PHE A 28 -3.28 4.57 9.83
CA PHE A 28 -2.12 4.20 9.02
C PHE A 28 -1.67 5.36 8.12
N ALA A 29 -2.62 6.04 7.46
CA ALA A 29 -2.33 7.23 6.66
C ALA A 29 -1.70 8.36 7.50
N LYS A 30 -2.20 8.60 8.73
CA LYS A 30 -1.63 9.58 9.66
C LYS A 30 -0.18 9.24 10.04
N SER A 31 0.11 7.97 10.35
CA SER A 31 1.48 7.55 10.65
C SER A 31 2.43 7.76 9.47
N LEU A 32 2.01 7.41 8.25
CA LEU A 32 2.81 7.64 7.04
C LEU A 32 3.02 9.12 6.74
N PHE A 33 1.96 9.92 6.90
CA PHE A 33 2.04 11.35 6.65
C PHE A 33 2.90 12.08 7.68
N GLY A 34 2.76 11.76 8.97
CA GLY A 34 3.63 12.28 10.03
C GLY A 34 5.10 11.96 9.77
N ALA A 35 5.40 10.70 9.42
CA ALA A 35 6.76 10.29 9.05
C ALA A 35 7.30 11.07 7.84
N LYS A 36 6.44 11.39 6.87
CA LYS A 36 6.82 12.21 5.72
C LYS A 36 7.18 13.64 6.12
N LEU A 37 6.41 14.26 7.03
CA LEU A 37 6.68 15.61 7.53
C LEU A 37 7.94 15.67 8.40
N GLU A 38 8.17 14.63 9.19
CA GLU A 38 9.33 14.50 10.07
C GLU A 38 10.60 13.99 9.36
N GLU A 39 10.49 13.66 8.06
CA GLU A 39 11.53 12.99 7.27
C GLU A 39 12.10 11.73 7.97
N SER A 40 11.22 10.97 8.63
CA SER A 40 11.56 9.80 9.43
C SER A 40 11.13 8.49 8.76
N GLU A 41 11.82 7.41 9.12
CA GLU A 41 11.44 6.06 8.70
C GLU A 41 10.44 5.45 9.69
N ILE A 42 9.49 4.66 9.17
CA ILE A 42 8.59 3.85 10.00
C ILE A 42 8.71 2.37 9.65
N THR A 43 8.62 1.53 10.67
CA THR A 43 8.49 0.08 10.50
C THR A 43 7.01 -0.27 10.35
N LEU A 44 6.66 -0.91 9.23
CA LEU A 44 5.30 -1.38 8.98
C LEU A 44 4.99 -2.67 9.75
N SER A 45 3.79 -2.77 10.31
CA SER A 45 3.31 -4.01 10.92
C SER A 45 3.07 -5.09 9.85
N PRO A 46 3.08 -6.38 10.22
CA PRO A 46 2.72 -7.46 9.29
C PRO A 46 1.38 -7.25 8.58
N GLU A 47 0.38 -6.71 9.28
CA GLU A 47 -0.93 -6.40 8.69
C GLU A 47 -0.82 -5.32 7.61
N GLN A 48 -0.09 -4.24 7.88
CA GLN A 48 0.14 -3.15 6.93
C GLN A 48 0.91 -3.61 5.67
N LEU A 49 1.78 -4.61 5.82
CA LEU A 49 2.50 -5.23 4.69
C LEU A 49 1.62 -6.12 3.81
N THR A 50 0.44 -6.51 4.28
CA THR A 50 -0.45 -7.46 3.57
C THR A 50 -1.67 -6.82 2.92
N ILE A 51 -1.74 -5.48 2.95
CA ILE A 51 -2.86 -4.75 2.35
C ILE A 51 -2.92 -4.95 0.84
N ASN A 52 -4.12 -4.91 0.28
CA ASN A 52 -4.35 -5.00 -1.15
C ASN A 52 -4.29 -3.62 -1.84
N VAL A 53 -4.37 -3.61 -3.17
CA VAL A 53 -4.28 -2.37 -3.97
C VAL A 53 -5.39 -1.37 -3.64
N GLN A 54 -6.61 -1.82 -3.35
CA GLN A 54 -7.73 -0.94 -3.00
C GLN A 54 -7.49 -0.26 -1.64
N GLU A 55 -7.01 -1.01 -0.65
CA GLU A 55 -6.65 -0.49 0.66
C GLU A 55 -5.48 0.50 0.56
N GLY A 56 -4.47 0.19 -0.25
CA GLY A 56 -3.36 1.11 -0.53
C GLY A 56 -3.83 2.43 -1.14
N ARG A 57 -4.81 2.39 -2.06
CA ARG A 57 -5.43 3.60 -2.63
C ARG A 57 -6.19 4.40 -1.57
N GLN A 58 -6.92 3.75 -0.68
CA GLN A 58 -7.62 4.45 0.42
C GLN A 58 -6.65 5.17 1.34
N VAL A 59 -5.56 4.51 1.75
CA VAL A 59 -4.50 5.13 2.58
C VAL A 59 -3.89 6.32 1.84
N GLN A 60 -3.60 6.16 0.55
CA GLN A 60 -3.05 7.24 -0.27
C GLN A 60 -4.00 8.43 -0.42
N ASP A 61 -5.29 8.19 -0.63
CA ASP A 61 -6.29 9.25 -0.73
C ASP A 61 -6.39 10.04 0.58
N ARG A 62 -6.31 9.35 1.74
CA ARG A 62 -6.23 10.02 3.05
C ARG A 62 -4.97 10.89 3.20
N ILE A 63 -3.82 10.39 2.78
CA ILE A 63 -2.57 11.18 2.79
C ILE A 63 -2.70 12.42 1.90
N ALA A 64 -3.32 12.30 0.73
CA ALA A 64 -3.53 13.42 -0.17
C ALA A 64 -4.45 14.48 0.47
N ASN A 65 -5.53 14.06 1.15
CA ASN A 65 -6.41 14.96 1.88
C ASN A 65 -5.66 15.71 3.00
N PHE A 66 -4.84 15.01 3.79
CA PHE A 66 -4.01 15.67 4.81
C PHE A 66 -3.04 16.68 4.20
N ALA A 67 -2.41 16.35 3.08
CA ALA A 67 -1.53 17.28 2.39
C ALA A 67 -2.28 18.50 1.79
N GLU A 68 -3.53 18.32 1.37
CA GLU A 68 -4.40 19.42 0.92
C GLU A 68 -4.81 20.33 2.10
N GLU A 69 -5.16 19.74 3.24
CA GLU A 69 -5.47 20.45 4.49
C GLU A 69 -4.27 21.27 5.01
N GLU A 70 -3.05 20.73 4.91
CA GLU A 70 -1.80 21.42 5.25
C GLU A 70 -1.36 22.44 4.17
N GLY A 71 -2.04 22.51 3.02
CA GLY A 71 -1.69 23.42 1.94
C GLY A 71 -0.38 23.06 1.20
N ILE A 72 0.08 21.81 1.32
CA ILE A 72 1.32 21.33 0.72
C ILE A 72 1.12 20.38 -0.46
N LEU A 73 -0.11 20.07 -0.87
CA LEU A 73 -0.39 19.26 -2.06
C LEU A 73 -0.16 20.08 -3.34
N SER A 74 0.86 19.73 -4.12
CA SER A 74 1.26 20.47 -5.33
C SER A 74 0.81 19.82 -6.63
N GLY A 75 0.32 18.57 -6.57
CA GLY A 75 -0.16 17.86 -7.74
C GLY A 75 -0.05 16.35 -7.64
N TRP A 76 -0.06 15.69 -8.80
CA TRP A 76 -0.09 14.24 -8.92
C TRP A 76 0.92 13.75 -9.95
N LYS A 77 1.60 12.64 -9.65
CA LYS A 77 2.41 11.88 -10.61
C LYS A 77 1.75 10.55 -10.98
N ILE A 78 2.08 10.04 -12.16
CA ILE A 78 1.75 8.69 -12.60
C ILE A 78 3.02 7.84 -12.64
N GLY A 79 2.99 6.69 -11.96
CA GLY A 79 4.09 5.73 -11.87
C GLY A 79 3.74 4.38 -12.50
N ALA A 80 4.77 3.55 -12.73
CA ALA A 80 4.66 2.26 -13.40
C ALA A 80 3.91 2.33 -14.75
N THR A 81 4.31 3.25 -15.63
CA THR A 81 3.67 3.46 -16.94
C THR A 81 4.06 2.43 -18.01
N ASN A 82 5.15 1.70 -17.83
CA ASN A 82 5.56 0.61 -18.73
C ASN A 82 5.15 -0.76 -18.20
N THR A 83 4.85 -1.69 -19.12
CA THR A 83 4.39 -3.05 -18.81
C THR A 83 5.39 -3.84 -17.97
N ALA A 84 6.69 -3.69 -18.22
CA ALA A 84 7.71 -4.42 -17.47
C ALA A 84 7.68 -4.07 -15.97
N SER A 85 7.46 -2.80 -15.63
CA SER A 85 7.33 -2.34 -14.25
C SER A 85 6.03 -2.82 -13.61
N GLN A 86 4.94 -2.81 -14.37
CA GLN A 86 3.64 -3.32 -13.92
C GLN A 86 3.73 -4.81 -13.59
N THR A 87 4.30 -5.62 -14.48
CA THR A 87 4.52 -7.05 -14.26
C THR A 87 5.43 -7.32 -13.06
N ARG A 88 6.56 -6.62 -12.95
CA ARG A 88 7.50 -6.79 -11.83
C ARG A 88 6.87 -6.46 -10.48
N LEU A 89 5.96 -5.49 -10.44
CA LEU A 89 5.29 -5.03 -9.21
C LEU A 89 3.94 -5.73 -8.95
N GLY A 90 3.49 -6.62 -9.85
CA GLY A 90 2.19 -7.27 -9.74
C GLY A 90 1.02 -6.29 -9.84
N LEU A 91 1.14 -5.27 -10.70
CA LEU A 91 0.11 -4.26 -10.94
C LEU A 91 -0.60 -4.52 -12.27
N ASP A 92 -1.92 -4.34 -12.29
CA ASP A 92 -2.74 -4.43 -13.52
C ASP A 92 -2.66 -3.16 -14.39
N GLY A 93 -1.96 -2.12 -13.93
CA GLY A 93 -1.82 -0.84 -14.62
C GLY A 93 -1.00 0.17 -13.84
N PRO A 94 -0.86 1.41 -14.35
CA PRO A 94 -0.12 2.46 -13.65
C PRO A 94 -0.83 2.87 -12.34
N PHE A 95 -0.07 3.45 -11.42
CA PHE A 95 -0.58 4.02 -10.18
C PHE A 95 -0.36 5.53 -10.13
N ARG A 96 -1.21 6.26 -9.40
CA ARG A 96 -1.00 7.69 -9.12
C ARG A 96 -0.28 7.88 -7.79
N GLY A 97 0.38 9.02 -7.57
CA GLY A 97 0.95 9.40 -6.27
C GLY A 97 0.87 10.91 -6.07
N PRO A 98 0.56 11.42 -4.86
CA PRO A 98 0.56 12.86 -4.61
C PRO A 98 2.00 13.42 -4.63
N ILE A 99 2.13 14.70 -4.98
CA ILE A 99 3.38 15.49 -4.95
C ILE A 99 3.22 16.59 -3.90
N PHE A 100 4.24 16.82 -3.08
CA PHE A 100 4.21 17.78 -1.97
C PHE A 100 5.22 18.93 -2.16
N THR A 101 4.91 20.15 -1.69
CA THR A 101 5.66 21.40 -1.99
C THR A 101 6.82 21.73 -1.05
N LYS A 102 7.09 20.90 -0.03
CA LYS A 102 7.87 21.19 1.19
C LYS A 102 7.13 22.03 2.21
#